data_AF-A0AA90GTK0-F1
#
_entry.id   AF-A0AA90GTK0-F1
#
_cell.length_a   1.000
_cell.length_b   1.000
_cell.length_c   1.000
_cell.angle_alpha   90.00
_cell.angle_beta   90.00
_cell.angle_gamma   90.00
#
_symmetry.space_group_name_H-M   'P 1'
#
loop_
_entity.id
_entity.type
_entity.pdbx_description
1 polymer ?
#
loop_
_entity_poly.entity_id
_entity_poly.type
_entity_poly.pdbx_seq_one_letter_code
_entity_poly.pdbx_strand_id
1 'polypeptide(L)'
;MARIPACLNSDDLRRATEEGRSSVTDVQRETGWLGGGPAGEAAVLAAERRLGIRLPPSYRNFLLVSDGWGVIADSLAELLAVGRIGWFRDLEPELLASWSMPDMDHFAEHSEMLERALLISGPADGDYWLLSPDDIAGNDEWTAYWWMAGDGQDPEPYDDFAALVVRARENFLARG
;
A
#
# COMPACT_ATOMS: atom_id res chain seq x y z
N MET A 1 -16.01 -28.60 -5.69
CA MET A 1 -14.62 -28.11 -5.73
C MET A 1 -14.57 -26.96 -6.71
N ALA A 2 -14.58 -25.73 -6.20
CA ALA A 2 -14.55 -24.52 -7.02
C ALA A 2 -13.14 -24.28 -7.58
N ARG A 3 -13.08 -23.93 -8.86
CA ARG A 3 -11.87 -23.76 -9.66
C ARG A 3 -11.45 -22.29 -9.54
N ILE A 4 -10.28 -22.02 -8.95
CA ILE A 4 -9.71 -20.66 -8.82
C ILE A 4 -9.17 -20.25 -10.20
N PRO A 5 -9.53 -19.06 -10.73
CA PRO A 5 -9.05 -18.60 -12.02
C PRO A 5 -7.59 -18.15 -11.92
N ALA A 6 -6.73 -18.70 -12.78
CA ALA A 6 -5.32 -18.34 -12.88
C ALA A 6 -5.19 -16.92 -13.45
N CYS A 7 -4.41 -16.07 -12.78
CA CYS A 7 -3.96 -14.79 -13.31
C CYS A 7 -2.44 -14.85 -13.42
N LEU A 8 -1.93 -14.47 -14.61
CA LEU A 8 -0.52 -14.34 -15.04
C LEU A 8 0.09 -15.59 -15.72
N ASN A 9 0.60 -15.38 -16.93
CA ASN A 9 1.25 -16.37 -17.79
C ASN A 9 2.76 -16.45 -17.48
N SER A 10 3.38 -17.61 -17.72
CA SER A 10 4.77 -17.95 -17.41
C SER A 10 5.82 -17.02 -18.03
N ASP A 11 5.48 -16.29 -19.09
CA ASP A 11 6.39 -15.38 -19.78
C ASP A 11 6.55 -14.02 -19.06
N ASP A 12 5.54 -13.59 -18.29
CA ASP A 12 5.62 -12.35 -17.51
C ASP A 12 6.50 -12.54 -16.27
N LEU A 13 6.46 -13.75 -15.68
CA LEU A 13 7.35 -14.17 -14.59
C LEU A 13 8.82 -14.22 -15.02
N ARG A 14 9.09 -14.60 -16.29
CA ARG A 14 10.45 -14.72 -16.83
C ARG A 14 11.09 -13.37 -17.09
N ARG A 15 10.31 -12.35 -17.49
CA ARG A 15 10.83 -10.98 -17.73
C ARG A 15 11.17 -10.26 -16.42
N ALA A 16 10.40 -10.51 -15.35
CA ALA A 16 10.62 -9.92 -14.02
C ALA A 16 11.93 -10.37 -13.32
N THR A 17 12.60 -11.43 -13.81
CA THR A 17 13.81 -11.98 -13.20
C THR A 17 15.13 -11.44 -13.77
N GLU A 18 15.12 -10.73 -14.90
CA GLU A 18 16.35 -10.27 -15.57
C GLU A 18 16.85 -8.88 -15.11
N GLU A 19 16.06 -8.09 -14.37
CA GLU A 19 16.45 -6.73 -13.91
C GLU A 19 16.61 -6.59 -12.38
N GLY A 20 16.55 -7.68 -11.61
CA GLY A 20 16.77 -7.63 -10.16
C GLY A 20 15.71 -6.84 -9.35
N ARG A 21 14.58 -6.46 -9.95
CA ARG A 21 13.50 -5.65 -9.32
C ARG A 21 12.27 -6.46 -8.87
N SER A 22 12.34 -7.79 -8.86
CA SER A 22 11.22 -8.64 -8.43
C SER A 22 11.65 -9.58 -7.32
N SER A 23 11.34 -9.23 -6.06
CA SER A 23 11.52 -10.11 -4.90
C SER A 23 10.40 -11.16 -4.78
N VAL A 24 9.82 -11.59 -5.91
CA VAL A 24 8.84 -12.67 -5.91
C VAL A 24 9.55 -13.95 -5.50
N THR A 25 9.11 -14.54 -4.39
CA THR A 25 9.64 -15.80 -3.87
C THR A 25 9.21 -16.96 -4.76
N ASP A 26 9.95 -18.08 -4.73
CA ASP A 26 9.61 -19.25 -5.54
C ASP A 26 8.21 -19.80 -5.20
N VAL A 27 7.78 -19.67 -3.94
CA VAL A 27 6.41 -20.01 -3.50
C VAL A 27 5.37 -19.11 -4.18
N GLN A 28 5.63 -17.81 -4.31
CA GLN A 28 4.71 -16.88 -4.99
C GLN A 28 4.66 -17.16 -6.50
N ARG A 29 5.80 -17.55 -7.09
CA ARG A 29 5.87 -17.97 -8.50
C ARG A 29 5.06 -19.24 -8.77
N GLU A 30 5.16 -20.24 -7.90
CA GLU A 30 4.49 -21.53 -8.05
C GLU A 30 2.98 -21.45 -7.80
N THR A 31 2.54 -20.59 -6.88
CA THR A 31 1.13 -20.46 -6.50
C THR A 31 0.35 -19.48 -7.36
N GLY A 32 1.04 -18.56 -8.07
CA GLY A 32 0.41 -17.43 -8.74
C GLY A 32 -0.22 -16.42 -7.77
N TRP A 33 0.14 -16.49 -6.48
CA TRP A 33 -0.32 -15.59 -5.43
C TRP A 33 0.84 -14.72 -4.98
N LEU A 34 0.72 -13.40 -5.16
CA LEU A 34 1.74 -12.44 -4.75
C LEU A 34 1.58 -11.98 -3.29
N GLY A 35 0.46 -12.31 -2.65
CA GLY A 35 0.24 -12.01 -1.24
C GLY A 35 1.15 -12.81 -0.31
N GLY A 36 1.39 -12.27 0.89
CA GLY A 36 1.92 -13.05 2.00
C GLY A 36 0.93 -14.12 2.47
N GLY A 37 1.36 -14.95 3.41
CA GLY A 37 0.42 -15.70 4.24
C GLY A 37 -0.40 -14.74 5.12
N PRO A 38 -1.53 -15.17 5.70
CA PRO A 38 -2.35 -14.30 6.54
C PRO A 38 -1.58 -13.85 7.79
N ALA A 39 -1.75 -12.59 8.18
CA ALA A 39 -1.26 -12.10 9.46
C ALA A 39 -2.07 -12.78 10.58
N GLY A 40 -1.38 -13.28 11.60
CA GLY A 40 -2.07 -13.78 12.79
C GLY A 40 -2.74 -12.64 13.56
N GLU A 41 -3.89 -12.88 14.17
CA GLU A 41 -4.60 -11.89 15.02
C GLU A 41 -3.69 -11.26 16.08
N ALA A 42 -2.77 -12.05 16.67
CA ALA A 42 -1.81 -11.55 17.64
C ALA A 42 -0.82 -10.53 17.05
N ALA A 43 -0.41 -10.70 15.79
CA ALA A 43 0.47 -9.76 15.09
C ALA A 43 -0.27 -8.46 14.76
N VAL A 44 -1.52 -8.57 14.28
CA VAL A 44 -2.38 -7.41 14.04
C VAL A 44 -2.62 -6.61 15.34
N LEU A 45 -2.98 -7.30 16.43
CA LEU A 45 -3.15 -6.65 17.74
C LEU A 45 -1.85 -6.06 18.30
N ALA A 46 -0.69 -6.62 17.95
CA ALA A 46 0.59 -6.04 18.32
C ALA A 46 0.87 -4.75 17.54
N ALA A 47 0.55 -4.71 16.25
CA ALA A 47 0.68 -3.50 15.44
C ALA A 47 -0.29 -2.41 15.90
N GLU A 48 -1.56 -2.73 16.14
CA GLU A 48 -2.55 -1.79 16.70
C GLU A 48 -2.06 -1.16 18.02
N ARG A 49 -1.54 -1.97 18.94
CA ARG A 49 -0.96 -1.46 20.20
C ARG A 49 0.28 -0.61 19.98
N ARG A 50 1.16 -0.98 19.04
CA ARG A 50 2.37 -0.24 18.69
C ARG A 50 2.03 1.13 18.09
N LEU A 51 1.00 1.18 17.24
CA LEU A 51 0.56 2.39 16.55
C LEU A 51 -0.38 3.26 17.41
N GLY A 52 -0.98 2.69 18.45
CA GLY A 52 -1.92 3.39 19.33
C GLY A 52 -3.31 3.56 18.72
N ILE A 53 -3.68 2.74 17.73
CA ILE A 53 -4.92 2.83 16.97
C ILE A 53 -5.59 1.46 16.82
N ARG A 54 -6.84 1.46 16.38
CA ARG A 54 -7.46 0.30 15.73
C ARG A 54 -7.32 0.48 14.22
N LEU A 55 -6.91 -0.56 13.51
CA LEU A 55 -6.80 -0.48 12.05
C LEU A 55 -8.21 -0.41 11.42
N PRO A 56 -8.37 0.31 10.30
CA PRO A 56 -9.62 0.36 9.55
C PRO A 56 -10.11 -1.04 9.18
N PRO A 57 -11.41 -1.36 9.29
CA PRO A 57 -11.91 -2.72 9.12
C PRO A 57 -11.49 -3.38 7.80
N SER A 58 -11.57 -2.66 6.68
CA SER A 58 -11.19 -3.14 5.35
C SER A 58 -9.71 -3.55 5.29
N TYR A 59 -8.83 -2.68 5.79
CA TYR A 59 -7.38 -2.94 5.81
C TYR A 59 -7.00 -4.03 6.80
N ARG A 60 -7.64 -4.08 7.98
CA ARG A 60 -7.47 -5.17 8.95
C ARG A 60 -7.84 -6.52 8.33
N ASN A 61 -8.99 -6.59 7.66
CA ASN A 61 -9.45 -7.83 7.02
C ASN A 61 -8.49 -8.27 5.91
N PHE A 62 -7.95 -7.32 5.14
CA PHE A 62 -6.91 -7.62 4.15
C PHE A 62 -5.69 -8.27 4.81
N LEU A 63 -5.14 -7.70 5.89
CA LEU A 63 -3.99 -8.27 6.58
C LEU A 63 -4.24 -9.69 7.13
N LEU A 64 -5.47 -9.96 7.60
CA LEU A 64 -5.87 -11.30 8.05
C LEU A 64 -6.00 -12.33 6.92
N VAL A 65 -6.02 -11.88 5.66
CA VAL A 65 -5.97 -12.74 4.46
C VAL A 65 -4.56 -12.79 3.87
N SER A 66 -3.85 -11.67 3.88
CA SER A 66 -2.53 -11.49 3.26
C SER A 66 -1.70 -10.48 4.06
N ASP A 67 -0.65 -10.95 4.72
CA ASP A 67 0.30 -10.10 5.45
C ASP A 67 1.27 -9.42 4.47
N GLY A 68 0.79 -8.33 3.88
CA GLY A 68 1.47 -7.65 2.78
C GLY A 68 1.22 -8.32 1.42
N TRP A 69 1.72 -7.68 0.37
CA TRP A 69 1.55 -8.11 -1.00
C TRP A 69 2.72 -7.62 -1.87
N GLY A 70 3.32 -8.52 -2.64
CA GLY A 70 4.47 -8.17 -3.49
C GLY A 70 4.10 -7.21 -4.63
N VAL A 71 5.10 -6.55 -5.21
CA VAL A 71 4.96 -5.58 -6.31
C VAL A 71 4.00 -6.09 -7.41
N ILE A 72 2.93 -5.31 -7.69
CA ILE A 72 1.90 -5.64 -8.69
C ILE A 72 2.28 -4.97 -10.01
N ALA A 73 3.27 -5.53 -10.71
CA ALA A 73 3.89 -4.95 -11.91
C ALA A 73 4.68 -3.65 -11.66
N ASP A 74 5.33 -3.15 -12.71
CA ASP A 74 6.43 -2.17 -12.65
C ASP A 74 6.10 -0.83 -11.97
N SER A 75 4.82 -0.56 -11.65
CA SER A 75 4.36 0.73 -11.12
C SER A 75 3.36 0.63 -9.96
N LEU A 76 3.21 -0.53 -9.30
CA LEU A 76 2.41 -0.61 -8.07
C LEU A 76 3.31 -1.07 -6.93
N ALA A 77 3.42 -0.21 -5.92
CA ALA A 77 4.20 -0.49 -4.72
C ALA A 77 3.81 -1.81 -4.04
N GLU A 78 4.79 -2.44 -3.37
CA GLU A 78 4.48 -3.53 -2.45
C GLU A 78 3.55 -3.01 -1.34
N LEU A 79 2.60 -3.82 -0.89
CA LEU A 79 1.92 -3.58 0.38
C LEU A 79 2.74 -4.21 1.50
N LEU A 80 3.05 -3.42 2.51
CA LEU A 80 3.86 -3.84 3.65
C LEU A 80 3.14 -4.87 4.50
N ALA A 81 3.91 -5.81 5.04
CA ALA A 81 3.45 -6.66 6.13
C ALA A 81 3.12 -5.81 7.38
N VAL A 82 2.21 -6.30 8.22
CA VAL A 82 1.70 -5.63 9.43
C VAL A 82 2.80 -5.27 10.44
N GLY A 83 3.92 -5.99 10.42
CA GLY A 83 5.10 -5.68 11.23
C GLY A 83 5.88 -4.46 10.75
N ARG A 84 5.74 -4.07 9.48
CA ARG A 84 6.51 -3.02 8.80
C ARG A 84 5.76 -1.71 8.61
N ILE A 85 4.42 -1.71 8.73
CA ILE A 85 3.63 -0.48 8.66
C ILE A 85 3.92 0.47 9.83
N GLY A 86 3.81 1.77 9.58
CA GLY A 86 4.15 2.83 10.53
C GLY A 86 3.61 4.17 10.08
N TRP A 87 3.69 5.18 10.97
CA TRP A 87 3.34 6.54 10.60
C TRP A 87 4.30 7.07 9.55
N PHE A 88 3.80 7.78 8.54
CA PHE A 88 4.63 8.31 7.46
C PHE A 88 5.76 9.21 7.99
N ARG A 89 5.47 10.08 8.97
CA ARG A 89 6.49 10.92 9.64
C ARG A 89 7.64 10.13 10.28
N ASP A 90 7.42 8.87 10.64
CA ASP A 90 8.43 8.03 11.29
C ASP A 90 9.20 7.20 10.26
N LEU A 91 8.56 6.81 9.17
CA LEU A 91 9.13 5.96 8.12
C LEU A 91 9.80 6.75 6.99
N GLU A 92 9.28 7.93 6.65
CA GLU A 92 9.75 8.81 5.58
C GLU A 92 10.02 10.24 6.08
N PRO A 93 10.83 10.43 7.15
CA PRO A 93 11.06 11.75 7.76
C PRO A 93 11.80 12.72 6.82
N GLU A 94 12.67 12.21 5.96
CA GLU A 94 13.43 13.04 5.01
C GLU A 94 12.53 13.59 3.89
N LEU A 95 11.62 12.75 3.38
CA LEU A 95 10.65 13.16 2.37
C LEU A 95 9.71 14.22 2.95
N LEU A 96 9.18 13.99 4.14
CA LEU A 96 8.34 14.97 4.83
C LEU A 96 9.08 16.31 5.05
N ALA A 97 10.33 16.26 5.53
CA ALA A 97 11.13 17.45 5.76
C ALA A 97 11.44 18.24 4.48
N SER A 98 11.71 17.53 3.37
CA SER A 98 11.99 18.17 2.08
C SER A 98 10.81 18.98 1.55
N TRP A 99 9.60 18.68 2.01
CA TRP A 99 8.35 19.21 1.49
C TRP A 99 7.69 20.23 2.40
N SER A 100 8.16 20.33 3.65
CA SER A 100 7.86 21.46 4.54
C SER A 100 8.75 22.69 4.25
N MET A 101 9.52 22.68 3.16
CA MET A 101 10.41 23.77 2.79
C MET A 101 9.62 24.98 2.23
N PRO A 102 10.03 26.24 2.52
CA PRO A 102 9.27 27.44 2.18
C PRO A 102 9.10 27.73 0.68
N ASP A 103 9.84 27.04 -0.19
CA ASP A 103 9.75 27.14 -1.64
C ASP A 103 8.86 26.07 -2.27
N MET A 104 8.26 25.20 -1.45
CA MET A 104 7.42 24.06 -1.83
C MET A 104 5.98 24.21 -1.30
N ASP A 105 5.41 25.42 -1.39
CA ASP A 105 4.10 25.79 -0.82
C ASP A 105 2.96 24.80 -1.14
N HIS A 106 2.93 24.24 -2.36
CA HIS A 106 1.93 23.26 -2.79
C HIS A 106 1.91 21.98 -1.91
N PHE A 107 3.08 21.58 -1.42
CA PHE A 107 3.23 20.36 -0.62
C PHE A 107 3.11 20.62 0.88
N ALA A 108 3.31 21.86 1.31
CA ALA A 108 3.07 22.28 2.69
C ALA A 108 1.61 22.02 3.11
N GLU A 109 0.65 22.19 2.20
CA GLU A 109 -0.78 21.95 2.45
C GLU A 109 -1.11 20.49 2.81
N HIS A 110 -0.29 19.54 2.33
CA HIS A 110 -0.48 18.11 2.57
C HIS A 110 0.29 17.60 3.81
N SER A 111 1.17 18.42 4.38
CA SER A 111 2.08 18.00 5.46
C SER A 111 1.33 17.49 6.70
N GLU A 112 0.25 18.17 7.10
CA GLU A 112 -0.54 17.75 8.26
C GLU A 112 -1.25 16.41 8.06
N MET A 113 -1.68 16.10 6.82
CA MET A 113 -2.29 14.82 6.46
C MET A 113 -1.22 13.72 6.41
N LEU A 114 -0.07 14.00 5.79
CA LEU A 114 1.04 13.05 5.75
C LEU A 114 1.56 12.73 7.16
N GLU A 115 1.68 13.70 8.05
CA GLU A 115 2.13 13.50 9.43
C GLU A 115 1.24 12.53 10.24
N ARG A 116 -0.06 12.46 9.92
CA ARG A 116 -1.04 11.59 10.55
C ARG A 116 -1.35 10.33 9.73
N ALA A 117 -0.79 10.22 8.53
CA ALA A 117 -1.06 9.10 7.66
C ALA A 117 -0.25 7.86 8.06
N LEU A 118 -0.91 6.71 8.03
CA LEU A 118 -0.28 5.40 8.14
C LEU A 118 0.23 4.98 6.76
N LEU A 119 1.54 4.77 6.64
CA LEU A 119 2.17 4.26 5.42
C LEU A 119 2.02 2.74 5.36
N ILE A 120 1.34 2.27 4.30
CA ILE A 120 1.01 0.86 4.09
C ILE A 120 1.71 0.24 2.86
N SER A 121 2.41 1.04 2.06
CA SER A 121 3.25 0.55 0.96
C SER A 121 4.73 0.73 1.21
N GLY A 122 5.55 -0.06 0.51
CA GLY A 122 6.99 0.18 0.41
C GLY A 122 7.30 1.30 -0.60
N PRO A 123 8.48 1.94 -0.52
CA PRO A 123 8.86 2.98 -1.46
C PRO A 123 9.17 2.36 -2.83
N ALA A 124 8.19 2.35 -3.74
CA ALA A 124 8.38 1.90 -5.11
C ALA A 124 8.50 3.10 -6.05
N ASP A 125 9.71 3.64 -6.16
CA ASP A 125 10.01 4.82 -7.01
C ASP A 125 9.09 6.03 -6.73
N GLY A 126 8.62 6.18 -5.48
CA GLY A 126 7.75 7.27 -5.05
C GLY A 126 6.24 6.96 -5.09
N ASP A 127 5.85 5.71 -5.38
CA ASP A 127 4.47 5.23 -5.28
C ASP A 127 4.09 4.88 -3.83
N TYR A 128 3.22 5.68 -3.23
CA TYR A 128 2.80 5.57 -1.84
C TYR A 128 1.30 5.29 -1.72
N TRP A 129 0.98 4.32 -0.86
CA TRP A 129 -0.36 4.09 -0.37
C TRP A 129 -0.42 4.42 1.12
N LEU A 130 -1.38 5.25 1.47
CA LEU A 130 -1.50 5.84 2.79
C LEU A 130 -2.93 5.67 3.31
N LEU A 131 -3.10 5.57 4.64
CA LEU A 131 -4.39 5.64 5.30
C LEU A 131 -4.38 6.79 6.30
N SER A 132 -5.27 7.77 6.14
CA SER A 132 -5.42 8.88 7.09
C SER A 132 -6.69 8.70 7.92
N PRO A 133 -6.67 8.98 9.23
CA PRO A 133 -7.88 8.96 10.07
C PRO A 133 -8.91 10.04 9.70
N ASP A 134 -8.69 10.80 8.63
CA ASP A 134 -9.68 11.70 8.06
C ASP A 134 -10.87 10.88 7.57
N ASP A 135 -12.08 11.23 8.02
CA ASP A 135 -13.29 10.46 7.78
C ASP A 135 -14.15 11.14 6.70
N ILE A 136 -13.90 10.78 5.43
CA ILE A 136 -14.73 11.24 4.30
C ILE A 136 -16.03 10.43 4.20
N ALA A 137 -16.01 9.14 4.57
CA ALA A 137 -17.09 8.20 4.33
C ALA A 137 -18.08 8.03 5.50
N GLY A 138 -17.71 8.41 6.73
CA GLY A 138 -18.56 8.36 7.92
C GLY A 138 -18.75 6.98 8.52
N ASN A 139 -17.86 6.02 8.26
CA ASN A 139 -18.13 4.57 8.41
C ASN A 139 -17.08 3.77 9.19
N ASP A 140 -16.33 4.41 10.10
CA ASP A 140 -15.19 3.84 10.84
C ASP A 140 -14.00 3.38 9.95
N GLU A 141 -14.11 3.56 8.63
CA GLU A 141 -12.97 3.44 7.72
C GLU A 141 -12.17 4.73 7.70
N TRP A 142 -10.94 4.62 7.24
CA TRP A 142 -10.03 5.73 7.05
C TRP A 142 -9.96 6.06 5.58
N THR A 143 -9.86 7.35 5.25
CA THR A 143 -9.59 7.78 3.89
C THR A 143 -8.27 7.16 3.43
N ALA A 144 -8.31 6.49 2.29
CA ALA A 144 -7.11 5.95 1.65
C ALA A 144 -6.59 6.93 0.60
N TYR A 145 -5.27 6.98 0.42
CA TYR A 145 -4.66 7.80 -0.61
C TYR A 145 -3.73 6.95 -1.46
N TRP A 146 -3.79 7.17 -2.77
CA TRP A 146 -2.74 6.75 -3.70
C TRP A 146 -1.99 7.98 -4.16
N TRP A 147 -0.68 7.89 -4.13
CA TRP A 147 0.15 9.02 -4.41
C TRP A 147 1.47 8.70 -5.07
N MET A 148 1.81 9.46 -6.11
CA MET A 148 3.08 9.39 -6.81
C MET A 148 3.90 10.65 -6.49
N ALA A 149 4.76 10.60 -5.47
CA ALA A 149 5.45 11.78 -4.94
C ALA A 149 6.33 12.51 -6.00
N GLY A 150 6.72 11.84 -7.08
CA GLY A 150 7.58 12.40 -8.13
C GLY A 150 6.87 13.10 -9.29
N ASP A 151 5.54 13.05 -9.39
CA ASP A 151 4.80 13.56 -10.57
C ASP A 151 4.20 14.97 -10.37
N GLY A 152 4.30 15.51 -9.15
CA GLY A 152 3.79 16.83 -8.80
C GLY A 152 2.28 16.90 -8.61
N GLN A 153 1.57 15.76 -8.58
CA GLN A 153 0.15 15.69 -8.25
C GLN A 153 -0.06 15.50 -6.75
N ASP A 154 -1.24 15.93 -6.30
CA ASP A 154 -1.71 15.71 -4.94
C ASP A 154 -2.04 14.22 -4.69
N PRO A 155 -1.94 13.75 -3.45
CA PRO A 155 -2.46 12.44 -3.06
C PRO A 155 -3.96 12.31 -3.42
N GLU A 156 -4.31 11.32 -4.24
CA GLU A 156 -5.69 11.08 -4.67
C GLU A 156 -6.47 10.37 -3.55
N PRO A 157 -7.55 10.96 -3.02
CA PRO A 157 -8.33 10.36 -1.93
C PRO A 157 -9.32 9.30 -2.44
N TYR A 158 -9.55 8.30 -1.61
CA TYR A 158 -10.55 7.25 -1.78
C TYR A 158 -11.31 7.05 -0.47
N ASP A 159 -12.58 6.66 -0.57
CA ASP A 159 -13.46 6.47 0.59
C ASP A 159 -12.84 5.56 1.66
N ASP A 160 -12.17 4.48 1.25
CA ASP A 160 -11.49 3.53 2.12
C ASP A 160 -10.43 2.70 1.36
N PHE A 161 -9.73 1.82 2.09
CA PHE A 161 -8.72 0.93 1.50
C PHE A 161 -9.32 -0.04 0.46
N ALA A 162 -10.55 -0.52 0.64
CA ALA A 162 -11.17 -1.44 -0.32
C ALA A 162 -11.46 -0.72 -1.65
N ALA A 163 -11.94 0.52 -1.61
CA ALA A 163 -12.14 1.36 -2.78
C ALA A 163 -10.83 1.58 -3.55
N LEU A 164 -9.75 1.88 -2.83
CA LEU A 164 -8.41 2.02 -3.42
C LEU A 164 -7.94 0.72 -4.10
N VAL A 165 -8.11 -0.44 -3.46
CA VAL A 165 -7.76 -1.74 -4.07
C VAL A 165 -8.58 -2.02 -5.34
N VAL A 166 -9.88 -1.73 -5.33
CA VAL A 166 -10.73 -1.88 -6.52
C VAL A 166 -10.21 -1.01 -7.66
N ARG A 167 -9.90 0.26 -7.37
CA ARG A 167 -9.35 1.20 -8.35
C ARG A 167 -8.02 0.74 -8.93
N ALA A 168 -7.10 0.29 -8.07
CA ALA A 168 -5.79 -0.20 -8.49
C ALA A 168 -5.91 -1.42 -9.42
N ARG A 169 -6.82 -2.34 -9.09
CA ARG A 169 -7.12 -3.50 -9.94
C ARG A 169 -7.67 -3.09 -11.31
N GLU A 170 -8.57 -2.12 -11.36
CA GLU A 170 -9.11 -1.60 -12.64
C GLU A 170 -8.01 -0.95 -13.49
N ASN A 171 -7.16 -0.12 -12.87
CA ASN A 171 -6.03 0.51 -13.55
C ASN A 171 -5.04 -0.53 -14.09
N PHE A 172 -4.77 -1.60 -13.34
CA PHE A 172 -3.93 -2.71 -13.80
C PHE A 172 -4.54 -3.41 -15.02
N LEU A 173 -5.83 -3.76 -14.96
CA LEU A 173 -6.51 -4.46 -16.06
C LEU A 173 -6.68 -3.60 -17.32
N ALA A 174 -6.73 -2.27 -17.19
CA ALA A 174 -6.80 -1.36 -18.34
C ALA A 174 -5.48 -1.20 -19.10
N ARG A 175 -4.35 -1.59 -18.49
CA ARG A 175 -3.00 -1.47 -19.08
C ARG A 175 -2.51 -2.75 -19.79
N GLY A 176 -3.22 -3.87 -19.64
CA GLY A 176 -2.91 -5.16 -20.27
C GLY A 176 -3.81 -5.48 -21.45
#